data_AF-A0A966J154-F1
#
_entry.id   AF-A0A966J154-F1
#
_cell.length_a   1.000
_cell.length_b   1.000
_cell.length_c   1.000
_cell.angle_alpha   90.00
_cell.angle_beta   90.00
_cell.angle_gamma   90.00
#
_symmetry.space_group_name_H-M   'P 1'
#
loop_
_entity.id
_entity.type
_entity.pdbx_description
1 polymer ?
#
loop_
_entity_poly.entity_id
_entity_poly.type
_entity_poly.pdbx_seq_one_letter_code
_entity_poly.pdbx_strand_id
1 'polypeptide(L)'
;MDHYENFPVASWLCPPALRAPILALYGFARTADDIADEGNATAAERLALLQLYRQDLHESWRNPQHRSAQWPEVFAALARQHQTWAFPLGLLEDLLDAFEQDVTYTRDHHVYADRTELLDYCRRSANPIGRLILHLAQVQDAESLALSD
;
A
#
# COMPACT_ATOMS: atom_id res chain seq x y z
N MET A 1 16.34 -13.23 6.90
CA MET A 1 15.37 -14.25 7.33
C MET A 1 14.13 -13.96 6.51
N ASP A 2 13.92 -14.75 5.46
CA ASP A 2 12.82 -14.59 4.51
C ASP A 2 11.49 -14.92 5.17
N HIS A 3 10.65 -13.90 5.41
CA HIS A 3 9.22 -14.11 5.62
C HIS A 3 8.52 -14.07 4.26
N TYR A 4 8.52 -15.22 3.58
CA TYR A 4 7.64 -15.50 2.45
C TYR A 4 6.26 -15.87 3.01
N GLU A 5 5.46 -14.88 3.39
CA GLU A 5 4.05 -15.11 3.73
C GLU A 5 3.15 -14.81 2.53
N ASN A 6 2.73 -15.88 1.85
CA ASN A 6 1.43 -16.13 1.21
C ASN A 6 0.64 -15.00 0.51
N PHE A 7 1.26 -13.92 0.02
CA PHE A 7 0.65 -13.04 -0.97
C PHE A 7 0.60 -13.77 -2.33
N PRO A 8 -0.37 -13.49 -3.23
CA PRO A 8 -0.73 -14.34 -4.38
C PRO A 8 0.36 -14.45 -5.47
N VAL A 9 1.57 -13.95 -5.22
CA VAL A 9 2.74 -14.09 -6.08
C VAL A 9 3.16 -15.56 -6.24
N ALA A 10 2.88 -16.40 -5.23
CA ALA A 10 3.18 -17.83 -5.25
C ALA A 10 2.11 -18.68 -5.97
N SER A 11 0.98 -18.09 -6.37
CA SER A 11 -0.06 -18.84 -7.08
C SER A 11 0.33 -19.02 -8.55
N TRP A 12 0.25 -20.26 -9.03
CA TRP A 12 0.36 -20.60 -10.47
C TRP A 12 -0.63 -19.82 -11.35
N LEU A 13 -1.67 -19.22 -10.75
CA LEU A 13 -2.68 -18.37 -11.38
C LEU A 13 -2.19 -16.93 -11.65
N CYS A 14 -1.10 -16.45 -11.04
CA CYS A 14 -0.58 -15.12 -11.31
C CYS A 14 0.26 -15.13 -12.61
N PRO A 15 -0.16 -14.42 -13.67
CA PRO A 15 0.60 -14.33 -14.92
C PRO A 15 2.02 -13.82 -14.66
N PRO A 16 3.05 -14.33 -15.39
CA PRO A 16 4.44 -13.91 -15.18
C PRO A 16 4.65 -12.38 -15.23
N ALA A 17 3.90 -11.69 -16.10
CA ALA A 17 3.97 -10.23 -16.24
C ALA A 17 3.49 -9.47 -15.00
N LEU A 18 2.59 -10.05 -14.19
CA LEU A 18 2.02 -9.40 -13.01
C LEU A 18 2.85 -9.60 -11.74
N ARG A 19 3.80 -10.54 -11.73
CA ARG A 19 4.59 -10.85 -10.53
C ARG A 19 5.41 -9.64 -10.06
N ALA A 20 6.10 -8.99 -10.98
CA ALA A 20 6.94 -7.83 -10.66
C ALA A 20 6.16 -6.62 -10.14
N PRO A 21 5.04 -6.17 -10.76
CA PRO A 21 4.24 -5.10 -10.19
C PRO A 21 3.57 -5.47 -8.87
N ILE A 22 3.09 -6.70 -8.71
CA ILE A 22 2.51 -7.15 -7.43
C ILE A 22 3.57 -7.13 -6.32
N LEU A 23 4.79 -7.60 -6.59
CA LEU A 23 5.89 -7.54 -5.62
C LEU A 23 6.26 -6.11 -5.23
N ALA A 24 6.22 -5.17 -6.19
CA ALA A 24 6.49 -3.77 -5.90
C ALA A 24 5.41 -3.14 -5.01
N LEU A 25 4.14 -3.42 -5.29
CA LEU A 25 3.01 -2.97 -4.46
C LEU A 25 3.04 -3.60 -3.06
N TYR A 26 3.34 -4.90 -2.98
CA TYR A 26 3.50 -5.61 -1.71
C TYR A 26 4.65 -5.03 -0.89
N GLY A 27 5.81 -4.80 -1.51
CA GLY A 27 6.96 -4.18 -0.84
C GLY A 27 6.64 -2.78 -0.29
N PHE A 28 5.89 -1.98 -1.06
CA PHE A 28 5.39 -0.68 -0.61
C PHE A 28 4.46 -0.80 0.60
N ALA A 29 3.40 -1.60 0.49
CA ALA A 29 2.41 -1.75 1.55
C ALA A 29 3.03 -2.34 2.83
N ARG A 30 3.84 -3.41 2.70
CA ARG A 30 4.49 -4.06 3.84
C ARG A 30 5.46 -3.13 4.56
N THR A 31 6.20 -2.30 3.82
CA THR A 31 7.12 -1.33 4.45
C THR A 31 6.34 -0.26 5.23
N ALA A 32 5.20 0.20 4.73
CA ALA A 32 4.36 1.16 5.44
C ALA A 32 3.70 0.53 6.69
N ASP A 33 3.26 -0.73 6.58
CA ASP A 33 2.77 -1.56 7.68
C ASP A 33 3.84 -1.72 8.78
N ASP A 34 5.07 -2.10 8.41
CA ASP A 34 6.22 -2.21 9.32
C ASP A 34 6.47 -0.91 10.12
N ILE A 35 6.35 0.24 9.45
CA ILE A 35 6.47 1.55 10.11
C ILE A 35 5.33 1.75 11.11
N ALA A 36 4.13 1.28 10.81
CA ALA A 36 2.94 1.45 11.63
C ALA A 36 2.89 0.51 12.85
N ASP A 37 3.42 -0.72 12.76
CA ASP A 37 3.20 -1.75 13.80
C ASP A 37 4.48 -2.30 14.47
N GLU A 38 5.63 -2.35 13.78
CA GLU A 38 6.83 -3.02 14.30
C GLU A 38 7.73 -2.15 15.20
N GLY A 39 8.45 -2.78 16.13
CA GLY A 39 9.44 -2.12 16.97
C GLY A 39 8.87 -1.32 18.16
N ASN A 40 9.71 -0.47 18.76
CA ASN A 40 9.41 0.25 20.01
C ASN A 40 9.12 1.75 19.80
N ALA A 41 8.88 2.17 18.55
CA ALA A 41 8.60 3.56 18.23
C ALA A 41 7.26 4.02 18.82
N THR A 42 7.23 5.24 19.32
CA THR A 42 6.00 5.90 19.76
C THR A 42 5.08 6.18 18.57
N ALA A 43 3.78 6.31 18.82
CA ALA A 43 2.81 6.66 17.77
C ALA A 43 3.18 7.94 17.01
N ALA A 44 3.74 8.94 17.69
CA ALA A 44 4.19 10.18 17.05
C ALA A 44 5.37 9.95 16.10
N GLU A 45 6.34 9.12 16.47
CA GLU A 45 7.48 8.76 15.62
C GLU A 45 7.02 7.96 14.39
N ARG A 46 6.08 7.03 14.57
CA ARG A 46 5.49 6.25 13.47
C ARG A 46 4.78 7.14 12.46
N LEU A 47 3.93 8.04 12.94
CA LEU A 47 3.24 9.02 12.08
C LEU A 47 4.23 9.92 11.35
N ALA A 48 5.31 10.37 12.01
CA ALA A 48 6.35 11.15 11.36
C ALA A 48 7.06 10.37 10.24
N LEU A 49 7.36 9.08 10.46
CA LEU A 49 7.96 8.22 9.44
C LEU A 49 7.00 7.95 8.27
N LEU A 50 5.72 7.69 8.53
CA LEU A 50 4.70 7.54 7.48
C LEU A 50 4.56 8.82 6.64
N GLN A 51 4.67 9.99 7.25
CA GLN A 51 4.67 11.27 6.52
C GLN A 51 5.91 11.44 5.63
N LEU A 52 7.09 11.01 6.08
CA LEU A 52 8.29 10.97 5.23
C LEU A 52 8.12 9.97 4.07
N TYR A 53 7.52 8.82 4.35
CA TYR A 53 7.21 7.80 3.34
C TYR A 53 6.24 8.32 2.26
N ARG A 54 5.21 9.06 2.68
CA ARG A 54 4.27 9.75 1.78
C ARG A 54 4.96 10.81 0.93
N GLN A 55 5.88 11.58 1.50
CA GLN A 55 6.66 12.56 0.75
C GLN A 55 7.51 11.88 -0.33
N ASP A 56 8.16 10.76 0.00
CA ASP A 56 8.91 9.99 -0.99
C ASP A 56 8.02 9.45 -2.12
N LEU A 57 6.80 8.99 -1.81
CA LEU A 57 5.81 8.60 -2.82
C LEU A 57 5.51 9.76 -3.78
N HIS A 58 5.21 10.94 -3.24
CA HIS A 58 4.90 12.12 -4.04
C HIS A 58 6.07 12.59 -4.90
N GLU A 59 7.28 12.61 -4.35
CA GLU A 59 8.49 12.98 -5.08
C GLU A 59 8.81 11.96 -6.19
N SER A 60 8.63 10.66 -5.93
CA SER A 60 8.76 9.62 -6.95
C SER A 60 7.75 9.76 -8.09
N TRP A 61 6.54 10.25 -7.81
CA TRP A 61 5.52 10.51 -8.83
C TRP A 61 5.79 11.80 -9.62
N ARG A 62 6.32 12.83 -8.97
CA ARG A 62 6.66 14.11 -9.62
C ARG A 62 7.95 14.04 -10.44
N ASN A 63 8.91 13.24 -9.99
CA ASN A 63 10.24 13.18 -10.56
C ASN A 63 10.70 11.71 -10.69
N PRO A 64 10.72 11.15 -11.92
CA PRO A 64 11.22 9.79 -12.16
C PRO A 64 12.69 9.55 -11.76
N GLN A 65 13.47 10.62 -11.58
CA GLN A 65 14.85 10.57 -11.12
C GLN A 65 14.98 10.64 -9.59
N HIS A 66 13.89 10.90 -8.86
CA HIS A 66 13.88 10.88 -7.40
C HIS A 66 14.37 9.54 -6.87
N ARG A 67 15.12 9.58 -5.78
CA ARG A 67 15.62 8.40 -5.06
C ARG A 67 15.36 8.66 -3.59
N SER A 68 14.49 7.83 -3.00
CA SER A 68 14.29 7.83 -1.56
C SER A 68 15.62 7.57 -0.86
N ALA A 69 15.94 8.40 0.13
CA ALA A 69 17.14 8.22 0.94
C ALA A 69 16.97 7.08 1.95
N GLN A 70 15.74 6.87 2.44
CA GLN A 70 15.44 5.91 3.50
C GLN A 70 14.97 4.55 2.95
N TRP A 71 14.21 4.54 1.85
CA TRP A 71 13.65 3.33 1.24
C TRP A 71 13.97 3.22 -0.26
N PRO A 72 15.26 3.26 -0.65
CA PRO A 72 15.67 3.31 -2.04
C PRO A 72 15.14 2.12 -2.86
N GLU A 73 15.20 0.90 -2.30
CA GLU A 73 14.78 -0.31 -3.01
C GLU A 73 13.25 -0.34 -3.25
N VAL A 74 12.47 0.08 -2.26
CA VAL A 74 11.01 0.09 -2.34
C VAL A 74 10.53 1.07 -3.39
N PHE A 75 10.99 2.32 -3.33
CA PHE A 75 10.60 3.35 -4.29
C PHE A 75 11.21 3.12 -5.67
N ALA A 76 12.41 2.54 -5.78
CA ALA A 76 12.96 2.16 -7.08
C ALA A 76 12.15 1.05 -7.76
N ALA A 77 11.71 0.04 -7.01
CA ALA A 77 10.84 -1.01 -7.53
C ALA A 77 9.48 -0.45 -7.94
N LEU A 78 8.85 0.34 -7.07
CA LEU A 78 7.54 0.95 -7.31
C LEU A 78 7.56 1.87 -8.54
N ALA A 79 8.53 2.80 -8.62
CA ALA A 79 8.64 3.73 -9.74
C ALA A 79 8.90 3.01 -11.07
N ARG A 80 9.72 1.95 -11.08
CA ARG A 80 9.96 1.13 -12.28
C ARG A 80 8.69 0.48 -12.79
N GLN A 81 7.86 -0.06 -11.89
CA GLN A 81 6.60 -0.70 -12.28
C GLN A 81 5.55 0.34 -12.66
N HIS A 82 5.51 1.49 -12.00
CA HIS A 82 4.62 2.60 -12.33
C HIS A 82 4.80 3.09 -13.78
N GLN A 83 6.03 3.13 -14.32
CA GLN A 83 6.28 3.52 -15.72
C GLN A 83 5.52 2.67 -16.75
N THR A 84 5.29 1.39 -16.44
CA THR A 84 4.60 0.45 -17.33
C THR A 84 3.12 0.35 -16.99
N TRP A 85 2.80 0.29 -15.69
CA TRP A 85 1.47 -0.05 -15.21
C TRP A 85 0.63 1.16 -14.80
N ALA A 86 1.22 2.36 -14.74
CA ALA A 86 0.53 3.60 -14.40
C ALA A 86 -0.36 3.46 -13.14
N PHE A 87 0.24 2.99 -12.03
CA PHE A 87 -0.47 2.83 -10.75
C PHE A 87 -1.21 4.12 -10.36
N PRO A 88 -2.50 4.04 -10.00
CA PRO A 88 -3.25 5.20 -9.52
C PRO A 88 -2.66 5.69 -8.19
N LEU A 89 -2.20 6.94 -8.16
CA LEU A 89 -1.58 7.53 -6.96
C LEU A 89 -2.54 7.51 -5.76
N GLY A 90 -3.80 7.86 -5.98
CA GLY A 90 -4.82 7.91 -4.91
C GLY A 90 -4.98 6.59 -4.16
N LEU A 91 -4.86 5.44 -4.85
CA LEU A 91 -4.96 4.14 -4.19
C LEU A 91 -3.76 3.85 -3.29
N LEU A 92 -2.57 4.37 -3.62
CA LEU A 92 -1.39 4.25 -2.77
C LEU A 92 -1.48 5.21 -1.57
N GLU A 93 -2.06 6.38 -1.76
CA GLU A 93 -2.35 7.34 -0.68
C GLU A 93 -3.39 6.79 0.29
N ASP A 94 -4.44 6.14 -0.21
CA ASP A 94 -5.48 5.50 0.62
C ASP A 94 -4.87 4.45 1.56
N LEU A 95 -3.90 3.66 1.08
CA LEU A 95 -3.18 2.69 1.92
C LEU A 95 -2.42 3.38 3.06
N LEU A 96 -1.72 4.49 2.74
CA LEU A 96 -1.01 5.26 3.77
C LEU A 96 -1.96 5.88 4.79
N ASP A 97 -3.14 6.34 4.34
CA ASP A 97 -4.18 6.83 5.25
C ASP A 97 -4.64 5.73 6.22
N ALA A 98 -4.80 4.49 5.75
CA ALA A 98 -5.17 3.36 6.60
C ALA A 98 -4.08 3.05 7.65
N PHE A 99 -2.81 3.02 7.25
CA PHE A 99 -1.70 2.79 8.20
C PHE A 99 -1.58 3.91 9.25
N GLU A 100 -1.76 5.17 8.86
CA GLU A 100 -1.79 6.30 9.80
C GLU A 100 -2.97 6.20 10.78
N GLN A 101 -4.13 5.74 10.29
CA GLN A 101 -5.30 5.49 11.12
C GLN A 101 -5.05 4.35 12.12
N ASP A 102 -4.43 3.25 11.70
CA ASP A 102 -4.12 2.11 12.58
C ASP A 102 -3.17 2.50 13.73
N VAL A 103 -2.16 3.34 13.44
CA VAL A 103 -1.28 3.89 14.49
C VAL A 103 -2.09 4.71 15.49
N THR A 104 -2.99 5.56 15.00
CA THR A 104 -3.82 6.44 15.82
C THR A 104 -4.79 5.63 16.69
N TYR A 105 -5.44 4.63 16.11
CA TYR A 105 -6.42 3.78 16.80
C TYR A 105 -5.75 2.90 17.84
N THR A 106 -4.58 2.34 17.53
CA THR A 106 -3.80 1.54 18.48
C THR A 106 -3.35 2.40 19.68
N ARG A 107 -2.86 3.61 19.43
CA ARG A 107 -2.50 4.56 20.50
C ARG A 107 -3.69 4.86 21.41
N ASP A 108 -4.84 5.14 20.82
CA ASP A 108 -6.05 5.56 21.53
C ASP A 108 -6.86 4.38 22.10
N HIS A 109 -6.40 3.14 21.89
CA HIS A 109 -7.13 1.90 22.23
C HIS A 109 -8.55 1.90 21.65
N HIS A 110 -8.70 2.49 20.47
CA HIS A 110 -10.00 2.66 19.82
C HIS A 110 -10.48 1.33 19.28
N VAL A 111 -11.76 1.03 19.52
CA VAL A 111 -12.47 -0.10 18.93
C VAL A 111 -13.53 0.48 18.03
N TYR A 112 -13.62 -0.04 16.79
CA TYR A 112 -14.65 0.38 15.84
C TYR A 112 -16.03 0.35 16.50
N ALA A 113 -16.68 1.50 16.53
CA ALA A 113 -17.96 1.75 17.19
C ALA A 113 -19.11 1.02 16.47
N ASP A 114 -19.06 0.96 15.14
CA ASP A 114 -20.06 0.29 14.34
C ASP A 114 -19.52 -0.25 13.00
N ARG A 115 -20.42 -0.91 12.25
CA ARG A 115 -20.11 -1.49 10.94
C ARG A 115 -19.79 -0.41 9.90
N THR A 116 -20.31 0.80 10.05
CA THR A 116 -20.04 1.91 9.11
C THR A 116 -18.60 2.38 9.25
N GLU A 117 -18.12 2.55 10.47
CA GLU A 117 -16.71 2.93 10.75
C GLU A 117 -15.74 1.84 10.28
N LEU A 118 -16.10 0.56 10.47
CA LEU A 118 -15.31 -0.55 9.94
C LEU A 118 -15.26 -0.57 8.40
N LEU A 119 -16.38 -0.30 7.72
CA LEU A 119 -16.42 -0.26 6.26
C LEU A 119 -15.64 0.95 5.71
N ASP A 120 -15.65 2.09 6.40
CA ASP A 120 -14.84 3.25 6.02
C ASP A 120 -13.34 2.96 6.11
N TYR A 121 -12.91 2.21 7.14
CA TYR A 121 -11.56 1.68 7.22
C TYR A 121 -11.25 0.70 6.07
N CYS A 122 -12.14 -0.25 5.76
CA CYS A 122 -11.94 -1.19 4.66
C CYS A 122 -11.78 -0.49 3.30
N ARG A 123 -12.46 0.65 3.09
CA ARG A 123 -12.30 1.48 1.88
C ARG A 123 -10.90 2.02 1.68
N ARG A 124 -10.12 2.15 2.76
CA ARG A 124 -8.75 2.68 2.75
C ARG A 124 -7.68 1.59 2.87
N SER A 125 -8.02 0.42 3.41
CA SER A 125 -7.08 -0.70 3.58
C SER A 125 -7.21 -1.76 2.47
N ALA A 126 -8.29 -2.53 2.48
CA ALA A 126 -8.46 -3.70 1.60
C ALA A 126 -8.88 -3.33 0.17
N ASN A 127 -9.79 -2.35 0.02
CA ASN A 127 -10.34 -1.98 -1.28
C ASN A 127 -9.28 -1.42 -2.24
N PRO A 128 -8.32 -0.57 -1.81
CA PRO A 128 -7.27 -0.08 -2.70
C PRO A 128 -6.36 -1.18 -3.22
N ILE A 129 -6.03 -2.20 -2.41
CA ILE A 129 -5.31 -3.39 -2.87
C ILE A 129 -6.11 -4.12 -3.94
N GLY A 130 -7.39 -4.41 -3.69
CA GLY A 130 -8.27 -5.05 -4.66
C GLY A 130 -8.31 -4.31 -6.00
N ARG A 131 -8.48 -2.99 -5.94
CA ARG A 131 -8.50 -2.10 -7.12
C ARG A 131 -7.16 -2.05 -7.85
N LEU A 132 -6.03 -2.05 -7.14
CA LEU A 132 -4.70 -2.14 -7.74
C LEU A 132 -4.48 -3.47 -8.47
N ILE A 133 -4.96 -4.58 -7.90
CA ILE A 133 -4.89 -5.90 -8.56
C ILE A 133 -5.79 -5.96 -9.79
N LEU A 134 -7.01 -5.42 -9.74
CA LEU A 134 -7.90 -5.33 -10.90
C LEU A 134 -7.31 -4.46 -12.03
N HIS A 135 -6.71 -3.32 -11.65
CA HIS A 135 -5.98 -2.45 -12.56
C HIS A 135 -4.85 -3.19 -13.28
N LEU A 136 -4.07 -3.99 -12.53
CA LEU A 136 -3.02 -4.84 -13.09
C LEU A 136 -3.54 -5.95 -14.01
N ALA A 137 -4.70 -6.52 -13.69
CA ALA A 137 -5.37 -7.50 -14.55
C ALA A 137 -6.04 -6.86 -15.80
N GLN A 138 -5.96 -5.53 -15.95
CA GLN A 138 -6.66 -4.74 -16.97
C GLN A 138 -8.18 -4.96 -16.99
N VAL A 139 -8.74 -5.30 -15.84
CA VAL A 139 -10.18 -5.46 -15.66
C VAL A 139 -10.76 -4.09 -15.34
N GLN A 140 -11.56 -3.56 -16.27
CA GLN A 140 -12.16 -2.22 -16.17
C GLN A 140 -13.69 -2.25 -16.06
N ASP A 141 -14.31 -3.43 -16.00
CA ASP A 141 -15.75 -3.51 -15.92
C ASP A 141 -16.26 -3.06 -14.54
N ALA A 142 -17.38 -2.34 -14.55
CA ALA A 142 -17.94 -1.71 -13.36
C ALA A 142 -18.40 -2.72 -12.30
N GLU A 143 -18.69 -3.97 -12.69
CA GLU A 143 -19.13 -5.03 -11.79
C GLU A 143 -17.94 -5.56 -10.96
N SER A 144 -16.80 -5.80 -11.58
CA SER A 144 -15.55 -6.15 -10.90
C SER A 144 -15.07 -5.03 -9.95
N LEU A 145 -15.24 -3.76 -10.35
CA LEU A 145 -14.91 -2.61 -9.50
C LEU A 145 -15.84 -2.53 -8.28
N ALA A 146 -17.15 -2.77 -8.46
CA ALA A 146 -18.12 -2.79 -7.36
C ALA A 146 -17.93 -3.97 -6.40
N LEU A 147 -17.36 -5.10 -6.86
CA LEU A 147 -17.00 -6.24 -6.00
C LEU A 147 -15.72 -6.01 -5.18
N SER A 148 -14.96 -4.96 -5.50
CA SER A 148 -13.79 -4.52 -4.74
C SER A 148 -14.10 -3.42 -3.72
N ASP A 149 -15.38 -3.11 -3.52
CA ASP A 149 -15.90 -2.11 -2.57
C ASP A 149 -16.51 -2.70 -1.29
#